data_AF-A0A8J6K075-F1
#
_entry.id   AF-A0A8J6K075-F1
#
_cell.length_a   1.000
_cell.length_b   1.000
_cell.length_c   1.000
_cell.angle_alpha   90.00
_cell.angle_beta   90.00
_cell.angle_gamma   90.00
#
_symmetry.space_group_name_H-M   'P 1'
#
loop_
_entity.id
_entity.type
_entity.pdbx_description
1 polymer ?
#
loop_
_entity_poly.entity_id
_entity_poly.type
_entity_poly.pdbx_seq_one_letter_code
_entity_poly.pdbx_strand_id
1 'polypeptide(L)'
;MAQEAVPCNIRAPVPLQLGDEKSELSCSGVNVIDVTFPAPQTVNVQEISFKNYYTAFLTVRIQQRRKSESRKNKTTIWQTCVRNLRLMPNPHMEEGSQDYVSLCRQQMLCDADNVTTIRFILRQPSPVWLTFTLEELRINPPGRQSPQKQFSWWLSHLPPREKLQNLHKVRTENGANSNRMPLVRLHYDLHCLYGIIK
;
A
#
# COMPACT_ATOMS: atom_id res chain seq x y z
N MET A 1 2.51 -23.89 13.11
CA MET A 1 2.88 -24.48 11.81
C MET A 1 3.09 -23.34 10.83
N ALA A 2 4.25 -23.27 10.19
CA ALA A 2 4.62 -22.15 9.33
C ALA A 2 3.82 -22.20 8.02
N GLN A 3 3.13 -21.11 7.66
CA GLN A 3 2.66 -20.93 6.29
C GLN A 3 3.88 -20.86 5.39
N GLU A 4 3.96 -21.76 4.42
CA GLU A 4 5.06 -21.79 3.46
C GLU A 4 4.84 -20.69 2.42
N ALA A 5 5.78 -19.74 2.36
CA ALA A 5 5.77 -18.66 1.39
C ALA A 5 6.01 -19.21 -0.02
N VAL A 6 5.43 -18.57 -1.04
CA VAL A 6 5.61 -19.03 -2.43
C VAL A 6 7.04 -18.73 -2.90
N PRO A 7 7.75 -19.70 -3.52
CA PRO A 7 9.02 -19.40 -4.18
C PRO A 7 8.80 -18.37 -5.30
N CYS A 8 9.49 -17.24 -5.21
CA CYS A 8 9.37 -16.14 -6.17
C CYS A 8 10.73 -15.52 -6.47
N ASN A 9 10.86 -14.96 -7.68
CA ASN A 9 12.05 -14.21 -8.08
C ASN A 9 11.79 -12.73 -7.82
N ILE A 10 12.48 -12.17 -6.82
CA ILE A 10 12.43 -10.76 -6.47
C ILE A 10 13.54 -10.05 -7.23
N ARG A 11 13.17 -9.11 -8.12
CA ARG A 11 14.17 -8.26 -8.78
C ARG A 11 14.70 -7.22 -7.81
N ALA A 12 15.96 -6.82 -7.98
CA ALA A 12 16.53 -5.73 -7.20
C ALA A 12 15.71 -4.44 -7.40
N PRO A 13 15.60 -3.58 -6.37
CA PRO A 13 14.94 -2.29 -6.50
C PRO A 13 15.60 -1.46 -7.60
N VAL A 14 14.82 -1.02 -8.58
CA VAL A 14 15.28 -0.15 -9.67
C VAL A 14 14.77 1.27 -9.44
N PRO A 15 15.65 2.28 -9.30
CA PRO A 15 15.20 3.66 -9.20
C PRO A 15 14.58 4.10 -10.52
N LEU A 16 13.42 4.77 -10.45
CA LEU A 16 12.86 5.44 -11.61
C LEU A 16 13.60 6.75 -11.82
N GLN A 17 14.29 6.87 -12.96
CA GLN A 17 14.90 8.12 -13.39
C GLN A 17 13.88 8.91 -14.22
N LEU A 18 13.73 10.19 -13.88
CA LEU A 18 13.04 11.18 -14.71
C LEU A 18 14.11 12.17 -15.20
N GLY A 19 14.61 11.98 -16.42
CA GLY A 19 15.54 12.90 -17.06
C GLY A 19 16.34 12.24 -18.20
N ASP A 20 16.68 13.05 -19.20
CA ASP A 20 17.70 12.70 -20.20
C ASP A 20 19.08 12.58 -19.54
N GLU A 21 19.96 11.81 -20.18
CA GLU A 21 21.25 11.25 -19.76
C GLU A 21 22.32 12.25 -19.24
N LYS A 22 21.96 13.51 -18.94
CA LYS A 22 22.88 14.62 -18.61
C LYS A 22 22.64 15.33 -17.28
N SER A 23 21.81 14.80 -16.37
CA SER A 23 21.67 15.33 -15.00
C SER A 23 21.86 14.22 -13.97
N GLU A 24 23.06 14.14 -13.41
CA GLU A 24 23.50 13.05 -12.51
C GLU A 24 22.83 13.00 -11.12
N LEU A 25 21.71 13.68 -10.86
CA LEU A 25 21.11 13.72 -9.51
C LEU A 25 19.57 13.72 -9.47
N SER A 26 18.86 13.28 -10.52
CA SER A 26 17.40 13.14 -10.47
C SER A 26 16.96 11.76 -9.95
N CYS A 27 17.38 11.40 -8.73
CA CYS A 27 16.73 10.31 -8.00
C CYS A 27 15.29 10.74 -7.70
N SER A 28 14.30 10.21 -8.43
CA SER A 28 12.89 10.62 -8.34
C SER A 28 12.25 10.37 -6.96
N GLY A 29 12.99 9.85 -5.97
CA GLY A 29 12.45 9.35 -4.72
C GLY A 29 11.50 8.18 -4.95
N VAL A 30 11.63 7.46 -6.07
CA VAL A 30 10.76 6.32 -6.44
C VAL A 30 11.59 5.11 -6.85
N ASN A 31 11.38 3.98 -6.18
CA ASN A 31 11.99 2.69 -6.50
C ASN A 31 10.91 1.69 -6.91
N VAL A 32 11.23 0.80 -7.84
CA VAL A 32 10.32 -0.26 -8.28
C VAL A 32 10.93 -1.62 -8.01
N ILE A 33 10.17 -2.49 -7.35
CA ILE A 33 10.50 -3.91 -7.16
C ILE A 33 9.48 -4.73 -7.91
N ASP A 34 9.94 -5.55 -8.84
CA ASP A 34 9.11 -6.53 -9.54
C ASP A 34 9.38 -7.93 -8.98
N VAL A 35 8.32 -8.58 -8.52
CA VAL A 35 8.33 -9.98 -8.09
C VAL A 35 7.63 -10.80 -9.15
N THR A 36 8.35 -11.77 -9.70
CA THR A 36 7.85 -12.67 -10.76
C THR A 36 7.80 -14.10 -10.26
N PHE A 37 6.75 -14.82 -10.62
CA PHE A 37 6.63 -16.25 -10.34
C PHE A 37 7.14 -17.07 -11.54
N PRO A 38 7.81 -18.21 -11.32
CA PRO A 38 8.31 -19.04 -12.42
C PRO A 38 7.17 -19.47 -13.34
N ALA A 39 7.27 -19.19 -14.64
CA ALA A 39 6.27 -19.66 -15.60
C ALA A 39 6.24 -21.21 -15.63
N PRO A 40 5.07 -21.87 -15.71
CA PRO A 40 3.72 -21.33 -15.95
C PRO A 40 2.91 -21.01 -14.67
N GLN A 41 3.54 -20.90 -13.51
CA GLN A 41 2.86 -20.73 -12.23
C GLN A 41 2.08 -19.41 -12.15
N THR A 42 0.85 -19.51 -11.67
CA THR A 42 0.05 -18.37 -11.26
C THR A 42 -0.32 -18.55 -9.79
N VAL A 43 -0.25 -17.49 -9.02
CA VAL A 43 -0.47 -17.53 -7.56
C VAL A 43 -1.74 -16.78 -7.21
N ASN A 44 -2.52 -17.35 -6.27
CA ASN A 44 -3.55 -16.60 -5.58
C ASN A 44 -2.91 -16.02 -4.32
N VAL A 45 -2.89 -14.70 -4.20
CA VAL A 45 -2.23 -14.01 -3.09
C VAL A 45 -3.24 -13.82 -1.96
N GLN A 46 -2.91 -14.30 -0.77
CA GLN A 46 -3.72 -14.09 0.43
C GLN A 46 -3.14 -12.99 1.32
N GLU A 47 -1.82 -12.98 1.46
CA GLU A 47 -1.11 -12.02 2.28
C GLU A 47 0.25 -11.70 1.65
N ILE A 48 0.63 -10.43 1.72
CA ILE A 48 1.99 -9.98 1.38
C ILE A 48 2.59 -9.39 2.65
N SER A 49 3.69 -9.96 3.13
CA SER A 49 4.38 -9.47 4.33
C SER A 49 5.78 -8.98 3.96
N PHE A 50 6.23 -7.89 4.55
CA PHE A 50 7.56 -7.33 4.35
C PHE A 50 7.97 -6.50 5.56
N LYS A 51 9.27 -6.25 5.68
CA LYS A 51 9.82 -5.26 6.60
C LYS A 51 10.07 -3.98 5.81
N ASN A 52 9.56 -2.86 6.30
CA ASN A 52 9.87 -1.57 5.70
C ASN A 52 11.36 -1.27 5.88
N TYR A 53 11.97 -0.63 4.88
CA TYR A 53 13.30 -0.05 5.00
C TYR A 53 13.25 1.35 4.42
N TYR A 54 12.85 2.32 5.25
CA TYR A 54 12.75 3.74 4.91
C TYR A 54 11.86 4.08 3.70
N THR A 55 10.87 3.25 3.35
CA THR A 55 9.86 3.61 2.35
C THR A 55 8.71 4.36 3.02
N ALA A 56 8.35 5.55 2.52
CA ALA A 56 7.25 6.33 3.09
C ALA A 56 5.88 5.93 2.55
N PHE A 57 5.78 5.71 1.24
CA PHE A 57 4.54 5.31 0.57
C PHE A 57 4.75 4.11 -0.34
N LEU A 58 3.76 3.21 -0.35
CA LEU A 58 3.77 2.01 -1.17
C LEU A 58 2.53 1.93 -2.06
N THR A 59 2.73 1.66 -3.35
CA THR A 59 1.67 1.24 -4.27
C THR A 59 1.99 -0.16 -4.77
N VAL A 60 1.04 -1.08 -4.68
CA VAL A 60 1.17 -2.46 -5.16
C VAL A 60 0.25 -2.66 -6.36
N ARG A 61 0.84 -3.12 -7.47
CA ARG A 61 0.12 -3.50 -8.67
C ARG A 61 0.36 -4.98 -8.95
N ILE A 62 -0.64 -5.67 -9.44
CA ILE A 62 -0.52 -7.07 -9.85
C ILE A 62 -0.76 -7.19 -11.35
N GLN A 63 -0.06 -8.13 -11.97
CA GLN A 63 -0.30 -8.56 -13.33
C GLN A 63 -0.99 -9.91 -13.30
N GLN A 64 -2.11 -10.04 -14.00
CA GLN A 64 -2.91 -11.27 -14.04
C GLN A 64 -3.12 -11.74 -15.47
N ARG A 65 -3.22 -13.06 -15.64
CA ARG A 65 -3.67 -13.67 -16.89
C ARG A 65 -5.20 -13.69 -16.90
N ARG A 66 -5.83 -13.02 -17.87
CA ARG A 66 -7.28 -13.17 -18.07
C ARG A 66 -7.60 -14.56 -18.61
N LYS A 67 -8.65 -15.17 -18.07
CA LYS A 67 -9.34 -16.30 -18.70
C LYS A 67 -10.15 -15.73 -19.87
N SER A 68 -9.56 -15.70 -21.06
CA SER A 68 -10.31 -15.39 -22.28
C SER A 68 -10.96 -16.66 -22.80
N GLU A 69 -12.27 -16.64 -23.06
CA GLU A 69 -13.01 -17.71 -23.73
C GLU A 69 -12.58 -17.91 -25.20
N SER A 70 -11.91 -16.92 -25.80
CA SER A 70 -11.44 -16.99 -27.19
C SER A 70 -9.94 -17.30 -27.27
N ARG A 71 -9.64 -18.46 -27.86
CA ARG A 71 -8.35 -19.18 -27.89
C ARG A 71 -7.14 -18.45 -28.52
N LYS A 72 -7.21 -17.16 -28.85
CA LYS A 72 -6.17 -16.56 -29.72
C LYS A 72 -5.27 -15.48 -29.11
N ASN A 73 -5.51 -14.92 -27.93
CA ASN A 73 -4.51 -14.02 -27.30
C ASN A 73 -4.56 -14.09 -25.76
N LYS A 74 -3.45 -14.49 -25.13
CA LYS A 74 -3.25 -14.43 -23.67
C LYS A 74 -2.91 -12.99 -23.28
N THR A 75 -3.91 -12.13 -23.12
CA THR A 75 -3.69 -10.75 -22.68
C THR A 75 -3.49 -10.71 -21.16
N THR A 76 -2.34 -10.22 -20.72
CA THR A 76 -2.08 -9.91 -19.30
C THR A 76 -2.56 -8.49 -19.00
N ILE A 77 -3.14 -8.29 -17.82
CA ILE A 77 -3.63 -6.98 -17.38
C ILE A 77 -2.95 -6.56 -16.08
N TRP A 78 -2.63 -5.27 -15.97
CA TRP A 78 -2.12 -4.68 -14.73
C TRP A 78 -3.25 -4.04 -13.94
N GLN A 79 -3.41 -4.44 -12.68
CA GLN A 79 -4.41 -3.88 -11.77
C GLN A 79 -3.72 -3.32 -10.51
N THR A 80 -4.26 -2.25 -9.94
CA THR A 80 -3.74 -1.68 -8.69
C THR A 80 -4.50 -2.27 -7.52
N CYS A 81 -3.79 -2.89 -6.59
CA CYS A 81 -4.39 -3.60 -5.46
C CYS A 81 -4.20 -2.86 -4.15
N VAL A 82 -3.12 -2.09 -4.02
CA VAL A 82 -2.93 -1.14 -2.92
C VAL A 82 -2.41 0.15 -3.53
N ARG A 83 -2.98 1.29 -3.12
CA ARG A 83 -2.61 2.60 -3.65
C ARG A 83 -2.17 3.52 -2.52
N ASN A 84 -0.96 4.07 -2.65
CA ASN A 84 -0.40 5.07 -1.73
C ASN A 84 -0.55 4.71 -0.25
N LEU A 85 -0.32 3.44 0.11
CA LEU A 85 -0.28 3.03 1.50
C LEU A 85 0.84 3.77 2.21
N ARG A 86 0.51 4.51 3.26
CA ARG A 86 1.48 5.21 4.09
C ARG A 86 2.13 4.24 5.07
N LEU A 87 3.44 4.05 4.96
CA LEU A 87 4.25 3.21 5.84
C LEU A 87 4.96 4.02 6.93
N MET A 88 5.29 5.29 6.64
CA MET A 88 5.88 6.22 7.62
C MET A 88 4.88 7.34 7.90
N PRO A 89 4.48 7.60 9.16
CA PRO A 89 3.59 8.70 9.50
C PRO A 89 4.14 10.06 9.06
N ASN A 90 5.45 10.26 9.26
CA ASN A 90 6.22 11.39 8.76
C ASN A 90 7.39 10.87 7.91
N PRO A 91 7.44 11.14 6.59
CA PRO A 91 8.51 10.68 5.72
C PRO A 91 9.93 11.14 6.11
N HIS A 92 10.05 12.20 6.90
CA HIS A 92 11.36 12.75 7.32
C HIS A 92 11.86 12.21 8.66
N MET A 93 11.09 11.36 9.33
CA MET A 93 11.43 10.76 10.63
C MET A 93 11.62 9.26 10.50
N GLU A 94 12.30 8.63 11.45
CA GLU A 94 12.57 7.18 11.41
C GLU A 94 11.34 6.32 11.79
N GLU A 95 10.30 6.91 12.41
CA GLU A 95 9.11 6.18 12.84
C GLU A 95 8.42 5.43 11.68
N GLY A 96 8.19 4.12 11.87
CA GLY A 96 7.60 3.23 10.87
C GLY A 96 8.57 2.77 9.77
N SER A 97 9.80 3.26 9.74
CA SER A 97 10.76 2.95 8.68
C SER A 97 11.31 1.53 8.71
N GLN A 98 11.19 0.83 9.85
CA GLN A 98 11.70 -0.54 10.10
C GLN A 98 10.59 -1.52 10.53
N ASP A 99 9.33 -1.12 10.41
CA ASP A 99 8.20 -1.92 10.86
C ASP A 99 7.92 -3.11 9.93
N TYR A 100 7.45 -4.22 10.51
CA TYR A 100 6.88 -5.31 9.76
C TYR A 100 5.42 -5.01 9.39
N VAL A 101 5.11 -5.15 8.11
CA VAL A 101 3.79 -4.84 7.55
C VAL A 101 3.27 -6.07 6.81
N SER A 102 2.01 -6.41 7.10
CA SER A 102 1.25 -7.46 6.41
C SER A 102 0.03 -6.86 5.70
N LEU A 103 -0.07 -7.11 4.41
CA LEU A 103 -1.20 -6.73 3.55
C LEU A 103 -2.06 -7.95 3.30
N CYS A 104 -3.21 -8.02 3.98
CA CYS A 104 -4.17 -9.10 3.79
C CYS A 104 -5.06 -8.82 2.58
N ARG A 105 -5.57 -9.90 1.95
CA ARG A 105 -6.48 -9.82 0.79
C ARG A 105 -7.66 -8.87 0.99
N GLN A 106 -8.21 -8.78 2.19
CA GLN A 106 -9.35 -7.90 2.50
C GLN A 106 -9.01 -6.41 2.39
N GLN A 107 -7.72 -6.04 2.48
CA GLN A 107 -7.25 -4.68 2.33
C GLN A 107 -6.93 -4.32 0.86
N MET A 108 -6.98 -5.30 -0.05
CA MET A 108 -6.68 -5.11 -1.45
C MET A 108 -7.91 -4.63 -2.23
N LEU A 109 -7.71 -3.68 -3.13
CA LEU A 109 -8.71 -3.09 -4.02
C LEU A 109 -9.12 -4.01 -5.19
N CYS A 110 -8.45 -5.15 -5.34
CA CYS A 110 -8.54 -6.04 -6.49
C CYS A 110 -8.61 -7.49 -5.99
N ASP A 111 -9.18 -8.41 -6.77
CA ASP A 111 -9.00 -9.84 -6.53
C ASP A 111 -7.59 -10.25 -6.94
N ALA A 112 -6.79 -10.70 -5.98
CA ALA A 112 -5.39 -11.07 -6.20
C ALA A 112 -5.22 -12.54 -6.65
N ASP A 113 -6.03 -12.99 -7.62
CA ASP A 113 -6.00 -14.36 -8.15
C ASP A 113 -5.26 -14.47 -9.47
N ASN A 114 -4.71 -15.64 -9.78
CA ASN A 114 -4.00 -15.89 -11.05
C ASN A 114 -2.87 -14.86 -11.35
N VAL A 115 -2.16 -14.43 -10.31
CA VAL A 115 -1.10 -13.41 -10.40
C VAL A 115 0.16 -14.03 -11.00
N THR A 116 0.72 -13.37 -12.00
CA THR A 116 2.00 -13.74 -12.64
C THR A 116 3.16 -12.87 -12.17
N THR A 117 2.87 -11.59 -11.90
CA THR A 117 3.86 -10.59 -11.50
C THR A 117 3.23 -9.65 -10.48
N ILE A 118 4.00 -9.23 -9.48
CA ILE A 118 3.63 -8.17 -8.55
C ILE A 118 4.67 -7.05 -8.68
N ARG A 119 4.19 -5.82 -8.79
CA ARG A 119 5.02 -4.62 -8.85
C ARG A 119 4.77 -3.77 -7.62
N PHE A 120 5.83 -3.57 -6.83
CA PHE A 120 5.86 -2.63 -5.72
C PHE A 120 6.48 -1.33 -6.21
N ILE A 121 5.75 -0.23 -6.08
CA ILE A 121 6.20 1.13 -6.38
C ILE A 121 6.39 1.83 -5.04
N LEU A 122 7.65 1.97 -4.65
CA LEU A 122 8.09 2.56 -3.40
C LEU A 122 8.33 4.04 -3.62
N ARG A 123 7.86 4.89 -2.70
CA ARG A 123 8.12 6.33 -2.77
C ARG A 123 8.65 6.83 -1.44
N GLN A 124 9.68 7.66 -1.52
CA GLN A 124 10.30 8.35 -0.40
C GLN A 124 10.53 9.81 -0.78
N PRO A 125 9.66 10.74 -0.33
CA PRO A 125 9.80 12.16 -0.66
C PRO A 125 10.87 12.87 0.16
N SER A 126 11.35 12.28 1.27
CA SER A 126 12.41 12.88 2.08
C SER A 126 13.76 12.76 1.38
N PRO A 127 14.52 13.86 1.25
CA PRO A 127 15.87 13.82 0.68
C PRO A 127 16.90 13.19 1.61
N VAL A 128 16.54 12.98 2.89
CA VAL A 128 17.44 12.40 3.91
C VAL A 128 17.68 10.91 3.64
N TRP A 129 16.67 10.20 3.12
CA TRP A 129 16.71 8.75 2.94
C TRP A 129 17.12 8.40 1.52
N LEU A 130 18.44 8.37 1.29
CA LEU A 130 19.02 8.07 -0.03
C LEU A 130 18.84 6.59 -0.43
N THR A 131 18.66 5.70 0.54
CA THR A 131 18.44 4.28 0.31
C THR A 131 17.15 3.86 0.99
N PHE A 132 16.19 3.39 0.19
CA PHE A 132 14.92 2.87 0.67
C PHE A 132 14.47 1.68 -0.16
N THR A 133 13.92 0.67 0.51
CA THR A 133 13.46 -0.58 -0.10
C THR A 133 12.43 -1.26 0.80
N LEU A 134 12.04 -2.48 0.43
CA LEU A 134 11.38 -3.44 1.30
C LEU A 134 12.36 -4.61 1.54
N GLU A 135 12.47 -5.03 2.80
CA GLU A 135 13.23 -6.20 3.23
C GLU A 135 12.28 -7.36 3.54
N GLU A 136 12.82 -8.59 3.59
CA GLU A 136 12.08 -9.79 4.04
C GLU A 136 10.72 -9.99 3.35
N LEU A 137 10.62 -9.60 2.07
CA LEU A 137 9.39 -9.69 1.29
C LEU A 137 8.97 -11.14 1.10
N ARG A 138 7.74 -11.46 1.50
CA ARG A 138 7.12 -12.78 1.37
C ARG A 138 5.71 -12.66 0.81
N ILE A 139 5.36 -13.62 -0.04
CA ILE A 139 4.04 -13.73 -0.65
C ILE A 139 3.44 -15.05 -0.19
N ASN A 140 2.36 -14.96 0.57
CA ASN A 140 1.68 -16.11 1.16
C ASN A 140 0.40 -16.41 0.36
N PRO A 141 0.23 -17.65 -0.13
CA PRO A 141 -0.99 -18.07 -0.77
C PRO A 141 -2.08 -18.35 0.28
N PRO A 142 -3.36 -18.48 -0.12
CA PRO A 142 -4.39 -18.92 0.80
C PRO A 142 -4.04 -20.31 1.31
N GLY A 143 -3.73 -20.42 2.60
CA GLY A 143 -3.55 -21.71 3.25
C GLY A 143 -4.85 -22.50 3.21
N ARG A 144 -4.78 -23.84 3.17
CA ARG A 144 -5.89 -24.68 3.61
C ARG A 144 -6.15 -24.38 5.10
N GLN A 145 -7.07 -23.45 5.36
CA GLN A 145 -7.72 -23.04 6.62
C GLN A 145 -6.97 -23.24 7.96
N SER A 146 -6.92 -22.18 8.76
CA SER A 146 -7.53 -22.25 10.10
C SER A 146 -8.24 -20.93 10.44
N PRO A 147 -9.49 -20.93 10.98
CA PRO A 147 -10.31 -19.71 11.08
C PRO A 147 -10.06 -18.80 12.29
N GLN A 148 -8.98 -18.92 13.06
CA GLN A 148 -8.99 -18.39 14.45
C GLN A 148 -7.86 -17.45 14.91
N LYS A 149 -6.92 -16.99 14.08
CA LYS A 149 -5.81 -16.13 14.57
C LYS A 149 -5.54 -14.80 13.87
N GLN A 150 -6.34 -14.40 12.88
CA GLN A 150 -6.08 -13.15 12.12
C GLN A 150 -6.92 -11.93 12.52
N PHE A 151 -7.72 -12.00 13.59
CA PHE A 151 -8.59 -10.88 13.98
C PHE A 151 -8.00 -9.89 14.98
N SER A 152 -6.81 -10.13 15.54
CA SER A 152 -6.35 -9.39 16.73
C SER A 152 -5.34 -8.25 16.48
N TRP A 153 -4.55 -8.22 15.40
CA TRP A 153 -3.51 -7.19 15.26
C TRP A 153 -4.03 -5.80 14.84
N TRP A 154 -5.00 -5.75 13.92
CA TRP A 154 -5.53 -4.46 13.42
C TRP A 154 -6.42 -3.74 14.43
N LEU A 155 -7.00 -4.46 15.41
CA LEU A 155 -7.78 -3.88 16.50
C LEU A 155 -6.92 -3.04 17.46
N SER A 156 -5.61 -3.28 17.52
CA SER A 156 -4.66 -2.53 18.36
C SER A 156 -4.48 -1.07 17.92
N HIS A 157 -4.78 -0.76 16.65
CA HIS A 157 -4.56 0.57 16.06
C HIS A 157 -5.86 1.36 15.86
N LEU A 158 -7.00 0.82 16.28
CA LEU A 158 -8.22 1.62 16.34
C LEU A 158 -8.13 2.57 17.54
N PRO A 159 -8.40 3.88 17.37
CA PRO A 159 -8.58 4.75 18.52
C PRO A 159 -9.72 4.22 19.40
N PRO A 160 -9.61 4.28 20.75
CA PRO A 160 -10.64 3.78 21.65
C PRO A 160 -12.04 4.28 21.29
N ARG A 161 -13.02 3.37 21.34
CA ARG A 161 -14.44 3.55 20.94
C ARG A 161 -15.17 4.68 21.70
N GLU A 162 -14.57 5.26 22.73
CA GLU A 162 -15.14 6.36 23.53
C GLU A 162 -15.34 7.66 22.74
N LYS A 163 -14.66 7.85 21.59
CA LYS A 163 -14.86 9.05 20.76
C LYS A 163 -16.05 8.97 19.77
N LEU A 164 -16.64 7.79 19.58
CA LEU A 164 -17.78 7.60 18.66
C LEU A 164 -19.16 7.68 19.34
N GLN A 165 -19.22 7.67 20.67
CA GLN A 165 -20.49 7.69 21.42
C GLN A 165 -20.98 9.10 21.76
N ASN A 166 -20.14 10.13 21.62
CA ASN A 166 -20.53 11.52 21.90
C ASN A 166 -21.22 12.22 20.73
N LEU A 167 -21.42 11.57 19.57
CA LEU A 167 -22.16 12.15 18.44
C LEU A 167 -23.68 11.91 18.51
N HIS A 168 -24.17 11.08 19.44
CA HIS A 168 -25.60 10.75 19.58
C HIS A 168 -26.26 11.29 20.86
N LYS A 169 -25.57 12.13 21.65
CA LYS A 169 -26.13 12.67 22.91
C LYS A 169 -26.10 14.20 22.98
N VAL A 170 -26.57 14.87 21.94
CA VAL A 170 -27.13 16.23 22.04
C VAL A 170 -28.37 16.30 21.17
N ARG A 171 -29.46 15.64 21.60
CA ARG A 171 -30.80 15.96 21.13
C ARG A 171 -31.84 15.63 22.19
N THR A 172 -31.80 16.33 23.31
CA THR A 172 -33.00 16.78 24.02
C THR A 172 -32.58 17.81 25.05
N GLU A 173 -32.82 19.08 24.75
CA GLU A 173 -33.39 20.08 25.67
C GLU A 173 -33.43 21.46 24.99
N ASN A 174 -34.66 21.94 24.83
CA ASN A 174 -35.10 23.35 24.83
C ASN A 174 -34.68 24.29 23.69
N GLY A 175 -35.65 24.51 22.77
CA GLY A 175 -36.33 25.79 22.62
C GLY A 175 -35.54 27.04 22.19
N ALA A 176 -35.93 27.53 21.00
CA ALA A 176 -35.90 28.92 20.54
C ALA A 176 -34.64 29.47 19.83
N ASN A 177 -34.84 29.65 18.52
CA ASN A 177 -34.56 30.87 17.75
C ASN A 177 -33.27 30.98 16.90
N SER A 178 -33.50 31.42 15.66
CA SER A 178 -32.61 32.17 14.76
C SER A 178 -31.55 31.44 13.92
N ASN A 179 -31.91 31.24 12.65
CA ASN A 179 -31.11 31.44 11.43
C ASN A 179 -29.57 31.55 11.56
N ARG A 180 -28.85 30.49 11.15
CA ARG A 180 -27.76 30.51 10.14
C ARG A 180 -27.09 29.13 10.09
N MET A 181 -27.05 28.52 8.91
CA MET A 181 -26.19 27.37 8.65
C MET A 181 -24.74 27.84 8.45
N PRO A 182 -23.74 27.29 9.15
CA PRO A 182 -22.37 27.34 8.68
C PRO A 182 -22.09 26.08 7.84
N LEU A 183 -21.80 26.30 6.57
CA LEU A 183 -21.08 25.37 5.70
C LEU A 183 -19.77 24.96 6.38
N VAL A 184 -19.70 23.74 6.90
CA VAL A 184 -18.42 23.15 7.33
C VAL A 184 -17.69 22.73 6.05
N ARG A 185 -16.84 23.64 5.57
CA ARG A 185 -15.79 23.38 4.58
C ARG A 185 -14.98 22.16 5.02
N LEU A 186 -14.97 21.12 4.19
CA LEU A 186 -13.88 20.14 4.17
C LEU A 186 -12.63 20.89 3.70
N HIS A 187 -11.80 21.36 4.62
CA HIS A 187 -10.47 21.85 4.29
C HIS A 187 -9.59 20.65 4.00
N TYR A 188 -9.54 20.26 2.74
CA TYR A 188 -8.45 19.44 2.22
C TYR A 188 -7.22 20.36 2.19
N ASP A 189 -6.31 20.20 3.16
CA ASP A 189 -5.05 20.93 3.12
C ASP A 189 -4.19 20.38 1.99
N LEU A 190 -4.28 21.10 0.88
CA LEU A 190 -3.47 21.00 -0.32
C LEU A 190 -2.20 21.84 -0.08
N HIS A 191 -1.29 21.37 0.76
CA HIS A 191 0.01 22.02 0.95
C HIS A 191 1.13 20.97 0.94
N CYS A 192 1.48 20.54 -0.26
CA CYS A 192 2.80 19.97 -0.59
C CYS A 192 3.08 20.16 -2.08
N LEU A 193 3.03 21.40 -2.54
CA LEU A 193 3.52 21.82 -3.85
C LEU A 193 3.90 23.29 -3.74
N TYR A 194 5.07 23.58 -3.18
CA TYR A 194 5.84 24.80 -3.48
C TYR A 194 7.25 24.63 -2.90
N GLY A 195 8.22 24.47 -3.78
CA GLY A 195 9.63 24.38 -3.40
C GLY A 195 10.42 23.56 -4.40
N ILE A 196 10.77 24.17 -5.52
CA ILE A 196 12.01 24.03 -6.33
C ILE A 196 11.71 24.77 -7.65
N ILE A 197 11.77 26.10 -7.62
CA ILE A 197 12.34 26.95 -8.69
C ILE A 197 12.82 28.23 -7.99
N LYS A 198 14.12 28.32 -7.78
CA LYS A 198 14.90 29.56 -7.89
C LYS A 198 16.35 29.19 -8.10
#